data_AF-A0A3D3DMD5-F1
#
_entry.id   AF-A0A3D3DMD5-F1
#
_cell.length_a   1.000
_cell.length_b   1.000
_cell.length_c   1.000
_cell.angle_alpha   90.00
_cell.angle_beta   90.00
_cell.angle_gamma   90.00
#
_symmetry.space_group_name_H-M   'P 1'
#
loop_
_entity.id
_entity.type
_entity.pdbx_description
1 polymer ?
#
loop_
_entity_poly.entity_id
_entity_poly.type
_entity_poly.pdbx_seq_one_letter_code
_entity_poly.pdbx_strand_id
1 'polypeptide(L)' 'MPSTSLPRKSTHQVRVGKILVGGDAPVVVQSMTNTDTADVEATVRQVIELAEAGSEIVRITVNNNPAAKAVP' A
#
# COMPACT_ATOMS: atom_id res chain seq x y z
N MET A 1 17.83 18.90 -11.21
CA MET A 1 17.02 19.65 -10.23
C MET A 1 17.47 19.23 -8.85
N PRO A 2 17.99 20.11 -7.98
CA PRO A 2 18.29 19.70 -6.61
C PRO A 2 16.94 19.47 -5.91
N SER A 3 16.66 18.23 -5.49
CA SER A 3 15.49 17.94 -4.67
C SER A 3 15.76 18.49 -3.27
N THR A 4 15.28 19.70 -2.99
CA THR A 4 15.34 20.27 -1.65
C THR A 4 14.44 19.43 -0.74
N SER A 5 15.02 18.45 -0.04
CA SER A 5 14.29 17.61 0.90
C SER A 5 13.90 18.45 2.10
N LEU A 6 12.63 18.85 2.18
CA LEU A 6 12.09 19.46 3.40
C LEU A 6 12.22 18.45 4.56
N PRO A 7 12.57 18.92 5.77
CA PRO A 7 12.67 18.03 6.93
C PRO A 7 11.29 17.40 7.21
N ARG A 8 11.25 16.08 7.40
CA ARG A 8 10.01 15.38 7.74
C ARG A 8 9.52 15.81 9.12
N LYS A 9 8.21 15.94 9.27
CA LYS A 9 7.57 16.19 10.57
C LYS A 9 7.88 15.03 11.52
N SER A 10 8.22 15.34 12.77
CA SER A 10 8.33 14.33 13.84
C SER A 10 6.95 13.70 14.09
N THR A 11 6.86 12.38 13.93
CA THR A 11 5.64 11.60 14.14
C THR A 11 5.96 10.33 14.92
N HIS A 12 4.94 9.79 15.59
CA HIS A 12 5.03 8.42 16.12
C HIS A 12 5.26 7.43 14.97
N GLN A 13 6.16 6.47 15.20
CA GLN A 13 6.37 5.38 14.26
C GLN A 13 5.31 4.30 14.48
N VAL A 14 4.71 3.83 13.39
CA VAL A 14 3.72 2.75 13.38
C VAL A 14 4.17 1.62 12.48
N ARG A 15 3.67 0.41 12.74
CA ARG A 15 3.99 -0.78 11.95
C ARG A 15 2.78 -1.19 11.10
N VAL A 16 2.98 -1.35 9.80
CA VAL A 16 2.01 -1.92 8.86
C VAL A 16 2.60 -3.23 8.34
N GLY A 17 2.14 -4.36 8.88
CA GLY A 17 2.77 -5.66 8.64
C GLY A 17 4.24 -5.66 9.10
N LYS A 18 5.18 -5.75 8.15
CA LYS A 18 6.63 -5.67 8.41
C LYS A 18 7.24 -4.28 8.15
N ILE A 19 6.45 -3.35 7.60
CA ILE A 19 6.90 -2.02 7.19
C ILE A 19 6.73 -1.03 8.35
N LEU A 20 7.71 -0.15 8.55
CA LEU A 20 7.66 0.94 9.52
C LEU A 20 7.29 2.24 8.80
N VAL A 21 6.31 2.97 9.32
CA VAL A 21 5.82 4.24 8.76
C VAL A 21 5.93 5.33 9.83
N GLY A 22 6.49 6.48 9.48
CA GLY A 22 6.67 7.59 10.44
C GLY A 22 7.95 7.48 11.27
N GLY A 23 8.17 8.47 12.14
CA GLY A 23 9.44 8.63 12.85
C GLY A 23 10.61 8.75 11.87
N ASP A 24 11.70 8.03 12.14
CA ASP A 24 12.93 8.04 11.32
C ASP A 24 12.91 7.07 10.14
N ALA A 25 11.80 6.33 9.92
CA ALA A 25 11.66 5.45 8.77
C ALA A 25 11.66 6.24 7.44
N PRO A 26 12.14 5.67 6.32
CA PRO A 26 12.03 6.31 5.01
C PRO A 26 10.56 6.54 4.62
N VAL A 27 10.33 7.42 3.65
CA VAL A 27 8.98 7.61 3.07
C VAL A 27 8.64 6.36 2.26
N VAL A 28 7.56 5.70 2.67
CA VAL A 28 7.08 4.45 2.05
C VAL A 28 6.20 4.76 0.84
N VAL A 29 6.44 4.08 -0.27
CA VAL A 29 5.62 4.16 -1.48
C VAL A 29 4.44 3.20 -1.35
N GLN A 30 3.23 3.73 -1.53
CA GLN A 30 2.00 2.95 -1.48
C GLN A 30 1.18 3.12 -2.75
N SER A 31 0.39 2.11 -3.10
CA SER A 31 -0.49 2.10 -4.26
C SER A 31 -1.85 1.49 -3.93
N MET A 32 -2.77 1.49 -4.89
CA MET A 32 -4.11 0.94 -4.71
C MET A 32 -4.55 0.19 -5.98
N THR A 33 -5.20 -0.95 -5.80
CA THR A 33 -5.79 -1.70 -6.92
C THR A 33 -7.00 -0.96 -7.49
N ASN A 34 -7.29 -1.23 -8.76
CA ASN A 34 -8.49 -0.75 -9.46
C ASN A 34 -9.39 -1.88 -9.99
N THR A 35 -9.04 -3.13 -9.70
CA THR A 35 -9.87 -4.32 -9.95
C THR A 35 -11.05 -4.39 -8.98
N ASP A 36 -12.08 -5.16 -9.34
CA ASP A 36 -13.10 -5.57 -8.37
C ASP A 36 -12.45 -6.56 -7.40
N THR A 37 -12.38 -6.21 -6.11
CA THR A 37 -11.78 -7.05 -5.07
C THR A 37 -12.47 -8.41 -4.95
N ALA A 38 -13.73 -8.55 -5.37
CA ALA A 38 -14.41 -9.84 -5.43
C ALA A 38 -13.80 -10.78 -6.49
N ASP A 39 -13.14 -10.24 -7.52
CA ASP A 39 -12.29 -10.98 -8.45
C ASP A 39 -10.88 -11.15 -7.85
N VAL A 40 -10.71 -12.28 -7.17
CA VAL A 40 -9.46 -12.64 -6.48
C VAL A 40 -8.29 -12.73 -7.45
N GLU A 41 -8.50 -13.33 -8.62
CA GLU A 41 -7.40 -13.58 -9.57
C GLU A 41 -6.88 -12.26 -10.16
N ALA A 42 -7.80 -11.40 -10.62
CA ALA A 42 -7.44 -10.09 -11.15
C ALA A 42 -6.75 -9.23 -10.08
N THR A 43 -7.28 -9.23 -8.85
CA THR A 43 -6.74 -8.43 -7.75
C THR A 43 -5.36 -8.91 -7.32
N VAL A 44 -5.14 -10.23 -7.21
CA VAL A 44 -3.83 -10.80 -6.88
C VAL A 44 -2.81 -10.45 -7.96
N ARG A 45 -3.16 -10.60 -9.24
CA ARG A 45 -2.27 -10.24 -10.36
C ARG A 45 -1.84 -8.78 -10.28
N GLN A 46 -2.78 -7.87 -10.07
CA GLN A 46 -2.46 -6.45 -9.96
C GLN A 46 -1.63 -6.11 -8.71
N VAL A 47 -1.88 -6.77 -7.56
CA VAL A 47 -1.05 -6.59 -6.37
C VAL A 47 0.41 -6.97 -6.65
N ILE A 48 0.64 -8.07 -7.39
CA ILE A 48 1.99 -8.50 -7.79
C ILE A 48 2.63 -7.47 -8.72
N GLU A 49 1.91 -7.00 -9.75
CA GLU A 49 2.41 -5.97 -10.68
C GLU A 49 2.80 -4.68 -9.94
N LEU A 50 1.99 -4.24 -8.97
CA LEU A 50 2.29 -3.06 -8.16
C LEU A 50 3.52 -3.28 -7.28
N ALA A 51 3.68 -4.46 -6.69
CA ALA A 51 4.86 -4.80 -5.89
C ALA A 51 6.14 -4.84 -6.75
N GLU A 52 6.07 -5.43 -7.95
CA GLU A 52 7.18 -5.45 -8.91
C GLU A 52 7.55 -4.05 -9.41
N ALA A 53 6.57 -3.15 -9.54
CA ALA A 53 6.79 -1.75 -9.85
C ALA A 53 7.37 -0.93 -8.67
N GLY A 54 7.55 -1.54 -7.49
CA GLY A 54 8.17 -0.92 -6.31
C GLY A 54 7.19 -0.40 -5.26
N SER A 55 5.92 -0.80 -5.31
CA SER A 55 4.97 -0.51 -4.24
C SER A 55 5.29 -1.33 -2.99
N GLU A 56 5.49 -0.65 -1.86
CA GLU A 56 5.79 -1.30 -0.57
C GLU A 56 4.52 -1.67 0.20
N ILE A 57 3.41 -0.96 -0.06
CA ILE A 57 2.09 -1.21 0.52
C ILE A 57 1.03 -1.06 -0.57
N VAL A 58 0.22 -2.10 -0.77
CA VAL A 58 -0.92 -2.06 -1.70
C VAL A 58 -2.23 -2.05 -0.93
N ARG A 59 -3.11 -1.11 -1.29
CA ARG A 59 -4.46 -0.99 -0.75
C ARG A 59 -5.47 -1.61 -1.72
N ILE A 60 -6.51 -2.24 -1.18
CA ILE A 60 -7.62 -2.81 -1.94
C ILE A 60 -8.94 -2.25 -1.43
N THR A 61 -9.95 -2.14 -2.30
CA THR A 61 -11.28 -1.65 -1.91
C THR A 61 -12.07 -2.76 -1.22
N VAL A 62 -12.76 -2.46 -0.11
CA VAL A 62 -13.76 -3.36 0.47
C VAL A 62 -15.07 -2.58 0.61
N ASN A 63 -15.92 -2.67 -0.41
CA ASN A 63 -17.14 -1.86 -0.54
C ASN A 63 -18.43 -2.68 -0.46
N ASN A 64 -18.35 -4.01 -0.47
CA ASN A 64 -19.49 -4.91 -0.38
C ASN A 64 -19.09 -6.24 0.29
N ASN A 65 -20.09 -7.07 0.63
CA ASN A 65 -19.86 -8.36 1.26
C ASN A 65 -19.01 -9.34 0.42
N PRO A 66 -19.20 -9.45 -0.92
CA PRO A 66 -18.31 -10.26 -1.76
C PRO A 66 -16.83 -9.85 -1.65
N ALA A 67 -16.53 -8.56 -1.78
CA ALA A 67 -15.18 -8.01 -1.63
C ALA A 67 -14.60 -8.31 -0.24
N ALA A 68 -15.41 -8.17 0.81
CA ALA A 68 -14.98 -8.48 2.18
C ALA A 68 -14.64 -9.98 2.35
N LYS A 69 -15.42 -10.87 1.74
CA LYS A 69 -15.17 -12.33 1.80
C LYS A 69 -13.92 -12.77 1.03
N ALA A 70 -13.50 -11.98 0.04
CA ALA A 70 -12.29 -12.24 -0.74
C ALA A 70 -11.01 -11.86 0.03
N VAL A 71 -11.12 -11.12 1.13
CA VAL A 71 -10.00 -10.75 2.01
C VAL A 71 -10.08 -11.61 3.28
N PRO A 72 -9.13 -12.55 3.49
CA PRO A 72 -9.16 -13.46 4.64
C PRO A 72 -8.83 -12.80 5.99
#